data_AF-A0A948UJB1-F1
#
_entry.id   AF-A0A948UJB1-F1
#
_cell.length_a   1.000
_cell.length_b   1.000
_cell.length_c   1.000
_cell.angle_alpha   90.00
_cell.angle_beta   90.00
_cell.angle_gamma   90.00
#
_symmetry.space_group_name_H-M   'P 1'
#
loop_
_entity.id
_entity.type
_entity.pdbx_description
1 polymer ?
#
loop_
_entity_poly.entity_id
_entity_poly.type
_entity_poly.pdbx_seq_one_letter_code
_entity_poly.pdbx_strand_id
1 'polypeptide(L)' 'MKAEKIKNYSITTLGCKVNHCESESITQLLKESEWISVPLGEDAKFCIMNAPAASGRGHSLGIILGNVPN' A
#
# COMPACT_ATOMS: atom_id res chain seq x y z
N MET A 1 -9.41 16.04 24.92
CA MET A 1 -9.25 14.67 24.39
C MET A 1 -8.50 14.76 23.07
N LYS A 2 -7.28 14.22 22.96
CA LYS A 2 -6.59 14.16 21.67
C LYS A 2 -7.19 12.98 20.90
N ALA A 3 -7.79 13.24 19.74
CA ALA A 3 -8.22 12.17 18.85
C ALA A 3 -6.96 11.36 18.48
N GLU A 4 -6.92 10.09 18.88
CA GLU A 4 -5.89 9.18 18.45
C GLU A 4 -6.00 9.06 16.92
N LYS A 5 -4.98 9.53 16.19
CA LYS A 5 -4.99 9.46 14.74
C LYS A 5 -4.92 7.99 14.35
N ILE A 6 -6.03 7.47 13.83
CA ILE A 6 -6.11 6.12 13.25
C ILE A 6 -4.99 5.99 12.21
N LYS A 7 -4.10 5.03 12.41
CA LYS A 7 -3.05 4.66 11.47
C LYS A 7 -3.71 3.84 10.36
N ASN A 8 -4.02 4.46 9.23
CA ASN A 8 -4.65 3.78 8.12
C ASN A 8 -3.89 3.94 6.80
N TYR A 9 -4.07 2.98 5.90
CA TYR A 9 -3.44 2.96 4.59
C TYR A 9 -4.36 2.32 3.56
N SER A 10 -4.17 2.67 2.29
CA SER A 10 -4.72 1.89 1.18
C SER A 10 -3.58 1.23 0.40
N ILE A 11 -3.83 0.06 -0.16
CA ILE A 11 -2.89 -0.63 -1.05
C ILE A 11 -3.61 -1.05 -2.33
N THR A 12 -3.01 -0.73 -3.46
CA THR A 12 -3.47 -1.16 -4.78
C THR A 12 -2.35 -1.93 -5.45
N THR A 13 -2.67 -3.16 -5.86
CA THR A 13 -1.76 -4.05 -6.56
C THR A 13 -2.15 -4.12 -8.03
N LEU A 14 -1.21 -3.80 -8.90
CA LEU A 14 -1.26 -3.97 -10.34
C LEU A 14 -0.16 -4.98 -10.72
N GLY A 15 -0.43 -5.85 -11.68
CA GLY A 15 0.58 -6.77 -12.21
C GLY A 15 0.29 -8.25 -11.95
N CYS A 16 1.36 -9.01 -11.70
CA CYS A 16 1.30 -10.47 -11.68
C CYS A 16 1.28 -11.03 -10.26
N LYS A 17 1.25 -12.37 -10.15
CA LYS A 17 1.23 -13.10 -8.87
C LYS A 17 2.31 -12.63 -7.89
N VAL A 18 3.48 -12.24 -8.38
CA VAL A 18 4.58 -11.74 -7.53
C VAL A 18 4.19 -10.44 -6.83
N ASN A 19 3.58 -9.49 -7.55
CA ASN A 19 3.08 -8.24 -6.95
C ASN A 19 2.02 -8.53 -5.88
N HIS A 20 1.13 -9.52 -6.12
CA HIS A 20 0.13 -9.91 -5.13
C HIS A 20 0.75 -10.49 -3.85
N CYS A 21 1.67 -11.46 -3.96
CA CYS A 21 2.34 -12.04 -2.80
C CYS A 21 3.12 -10.98 -1.97
N GLU A 22 3.73 -10.02 -2.64
CA GLU A 22 4.44 -8.93 -1.96
C GLU A 22 3.46 -7.98 -1.26
N SER A 23 2.37 -7.60 -1.93
CA SER A 23 1.31 -6.80 -1.31
C SER A 23 0.65 -7.49 -0.10
N GLU A 24 0.47 -8.81 -0.15
CA GLU A 24 0.01 -9.60 1.01
C GLU A 24 1.02 -9.54 2.17
N SER A 25 2.31 -9.68 1.87
CA SER A 25 3.38 -9.59 2.87
C SER A 25 3.44 -8.21 3.52
N ILE A 26 3.33 -7.14 2.73
CA ILE A 26 3.26 -5.76 3.22
C ILE A 26 2.02 -5.55 4.09
N THR A 27 0.86 -6.06 3.65
CA THR A 27 -0.40 -5.98 4.39
C THR A 27 -0.28 -6.64 5.76
N GLN A 28 0.37 -7.81 5.82
CA GLN A 28 0.60 -8.53 7.07
C GLN A 28 1.50 -7.72 8.03
N LEU A 29 2.64 -7.22 7.56
CA LEU A 29 3.57 -6.43 8.37
C LEU A 29 2.93 -5.14 8.92
N LEU A 30 2.11 -4.47 8.09
CA LEU A 30 1.37 -3.27 8.50
C LEU A 30 0.32 -3.61 9.55
N LYS A 31 -0.41 -4.72 9.38
CA LYS A 31 -1.38 -5.19 10.37
C LYS A 31 -0.72 -5.55 11.71
N GLU A 32 0.45 -6.19 11.69
CA GLU A 32 1.25 -6.47 12.89
C GLU A 32 1.73 -5.19 13.59
N SER A 33 1.89 -4.10 12.83
CA SER A 33 2.24 -2.76 13.32
C SER A 33 1.01 -1.88 13.65
N GLU A 34 -0.17 -2.50 13.77
CA GLU A 34 -1.45 -1.87 14.12
C GLU A 34 -1.95 -0.83 13.08
N TRP A 35 -1.55 -0.97 11.83
CA TRP A 35 -2.13 -0.20 10.72
C TRP A 35 -3.39 -0.88 10.20
N ILE A 36 -4.38 -0.06 9.86
CA ILE A 36 -5.68 -0.50 9.34
C ILE A 36 -5.73 -0.26 7.84
N SER A 37 -5.99 -1.32 7.06
CA SER A 37 -6.25 -1.14 5.64
C SER A 37 -7.64 -0.51 5.43
N VAL A 38 -7.70 0.47 4.54
CA VAL A 38 -8.94 1.07 4.08
C VAL A 38 -9.10 0.86 2.57
N PRO A 39 -10.34 0.75 2.07
CA PRO A 39 -10.61 0.72 0.64
C PRO A 39 -9.98 1.90 -0.11
N LEU A 40 -9.67 1.69 -1.39
CA LEU A 40 -9.26 2.78 -2.27
C LEU A 40 -10.37 3.83 -2.36
N GLY A 41 -10.03 5.10 -2.18
CA GLY A 41 -10.97 6.22 -2.20
C GLY A 41 -11.43 6.69 -0.81
N GLU A 42 -11.12 5.95 0.25
CA GLU A 42 -11.32 6.39 1.63
C GLU A 42 -10.14 7.25 2.13
N ASP A 43 -10.31 7.99 3.24
CA ASP A 43 -9.26 8.82 3.86
C ASP A 43 -8.14 7.94 4.42
N ALA A 44 -7.14 7.66 3.60
CA ALA A 44 -5.92 6.96 3.97
C ALA A 44 -4.81 7.96 4.32
N LYS A 45 -4.00 7.70 5.36
CA LYS A 45 -2.83 8.53 5.68
C LYS A 45 -1.76 8.43 4.59
N PHE A 46 -1.64 7.26 3.98
CA PHE A 46 -0.84 7.05 2.78
C PHE A 46 -1.43 5.95 1.90
N CYS A 47 -1.02 5.97 0.63
CA CYS A 47 -1.37 4.95 -0.35
C CYS A 47 -0.11 4.22 -0.80
N ILE A 48 -0.24 2.90 -0.97
CA ILE A 48 0.78 2.02 -1.54
C ILE A 48 0.28 1.58 -2.92
N MET A 49 1.02 1.92 -3.98
CA MET A 49 0.81 1.33 -5.29
C MET A 49 1.94 0.35 -5.58
N ASN A 50 1.61 -0.95 -5.68
CA ASN A 50 2.54 -1.97 -6.14
C ASN A 50 2.22 -2.28 -7.60
N ALA A 51 3.18 -2.00 -8.50
CA ALA A 51 3.02 -2.20 -9.93
C ALA A 51 4.29 -2.82 -10.55
N PRO A 52 4.17 -3.52 -11.70
CA PRO A 52 5.35 -3.93 -12.45
C PRO A 52 6.09 -2.69 -12.96
N ALA A 53 7.42 -2.72 -12.93
CA ALA A 53 8.22 -1.65 -13.51
C ALA A 53 7.98 -1.54 -15.01
N ALA A 54 7.94 -0.30 -15.50
CA ALA A 54 7.75 0.03 -16.91
C ALA A 54 8.94 -0.36 -17.82
N SER A 55 9.99 -0.98 -17.28
CA SER A 55 11.16 -1.40 -18.06
C SER A 55 10.91 -2.78 -18.65
N GLY A 56 10.92 -2.90 -19.98
CA GLY A 56 10.75 -4.16 -20.73
C GLY A 56 11.81 -5.24 -20.49
N ARG A 57 12.54 -5.19 -19.38
CA ARG A 57 13.49 -6.20 -18.90
C ARG A 57 13.37 -6.35 -17.39
N GLY A 58 12.71 -7.43 -16.97
CA GLY A 58 12.74 -7.95 -15.61
C GLY A 58 11.73 -7.32 -14.65
N HIS A 59 11.21 -8.16 -13.75
CA HIS A 59 10.32 -7.82 -12.63
C HIS A 59 10.97 -6.84 -11.63
N SER A 60 11.27 -5.61 -12.02
CA SER A 60 11.47 -4.56 -11.02
C SER A 60 10.11 -4.23 -10.41
N LEU A 61 10.00 -4.36 -9.10
CA LEU A 61 8.81 -4.00 -8.33
C LEU A 61 8.99 -2.55 -7.87
N GLY A 62 8.02 -1.69 -8.18
CA GLY A 62 8.00 -0.30 -7.73
C GLY A 62 6.93 -0.12 -6.67
N ILE A 63 7.31 0.36 -5.48
CA ILE A 63 6.39 0.82 -4.46
C ILE A 63 6.37 2.34 -4.49
N ILE A 64 5.23 2.93 -4.83
CA ILE A 64 5.02 4.37 -4.73
C ILE A 64 4.25 4.65 -3.43
N LEU A 65 4.85 5.44 -2.55
CA LEU A 65 4.21 5.98 -1.35
C LEU A 65 3.79 7.43 -1.62
N GLY A 66 2.48 7.68 -1.54
CA GLY A 66 1.93 9.02 -1.62
C GLY A 66 1.23 9.40 -0.32
N ASN A 67 1.44 10.62 0.16
CA ASN A 67 0.55 11.22 1.14
C ASN A 67 -0.74 11.65 0.43
N VAL A 68 -1.90 11.33 1.02
CA VAL A 68 -3.16 11.90 0.56
C VAL A 68 -3.25 13.31 1.14
N PRO A 69 -3.22 14.38 0.32
CA PRO A 69 -3.50 15.71 0.82
C PRO A 69 -4.95 15.72 1.31
N ASN A 70 -5.13 16.14 2.57
CA ASN A 70 -6.42 16.28 3.23
C ASN A 70 -7.27 17.38 2.56
#